data_AF-A0A928U9W3-F1
#
_entry.id   AF-A0A928U9W3-F1
#
_cell.length_a   1.000
_cell.length_b   1.000
_cell.length_c   1.000
_cell.angle_alpha   90.00
_cell.angle_beta   90.00
_cell.angle_gamma   90.00
#
_symmetry.space_group_name_H-M   'P 1'
#
loop_
_entity.id
_entity.type
_entity.pdbx_description
1 polymer ?
#
loop_
_entity_poly.entity_id
_entity_poly.type
_entity_poly.pdbx_seq_one_letter_code
_entity_poly.pdbx_strand_id
1 'polypeptide(L)'
;MDGLMEAGYQVHLANTSAMQQYEGLKYIDDTRDSFWLAKMLRLKILPEGYIYPKETRSVRDLLRKRMMLVQQRTAHILSMQTMVNRNKGVPISGDTIKKLSNEEVMGMFSDVHLTMSAQCDHEVIEVLNKQIYKIEKAVLKEVKLKKPYKKLLKVPGIGEILAMTIMLETGNIERFSDVGMYSSYCRCVSAKNYRMVRAKERKP
;
A
#
# COMPACT_ATOMS: atom_id res chain seq x y z
N MET A 1 -5.57 20.51 3.89
CA MET A 1 -6.92 19.95 4.13
C MET A 1 -7.38 20.20 5.56
N ASP A 2 -6.74 19.61 6.57
CA ASP A 2 -7.24 19.72 7.95
C ASP A 2 -7.31 21.17 8.47
N GLY A 3 -6.28 21.99 8.21
CA GLY A 3 -6.31 23.41 8.58
C GLY A 3 -7.42 24.23 7.90
N LEU A 4 -7.87 23.83 6.70
CA LEU A 4 -9.01 24.46 6.02
C LEU A 4 -10.33 24.02 6.67
N MET A 5 -10.46 22.75 7.03
CA MET A 5 -11.63 22.25 7.75
C MET A 5 -11.75 22.87 9.15
N GLU A 6 -10.63 23.06 9.86
CA GLU A 6 -10.57 23.73 11.16
C GLU A 6 -10.95 25.21 11.07
N ALA A 7 -10.60 25.87 9.97
CA ALA A 7 -11.03 27.23 9.68
C ALA A 7 -12.50 27.32 9.18
N GLY A 8 -13.25 26.21 9.18
CA GLY A 8 -14.67 26.17 8.83
C GLY A 8 -14.96 26.12 7.33
N TYR A 9 -13.94 25.93 6.48
CA TYR A 9 -14.15 25.81 5.04
C TYR A 9 -14.66 24.42 4.66
N GLN A 10 -15.60 24.39 3.71
CA GLN A 10 -16.02 23.16 3.05
C GLN A 10 -14.94 22.71 2.08
N VAL A 11 -14.33 21.55 2.35
CA VAL A 11 -13.20 21.02 1.58
C VAL A 11 -13.67 19.93 0.62
N HIS A 12 -13.33 20.10 -0.66
CA HIS A 12 -13.53 19.12 -1.71
C HIS A 12 -12.18 18.61 -2.20
N LEU A 13 -11.96 17.29 -2.21
CA LEU A 13 -10.72 16.68 -2.70
C LEU A 13 -10.96 16.18 -4.12
N ALA A 14 -10.42 16.84 -5.15
CA ALA A 14 -10.59 16.38 -6.53
C ALA A 14 -9.83 15.06 -6.80
N ASN A 15 -10.47 14.09 -7.44
CA ASN A 15 -9.85 12.84 -7.89
C ASN A 15 -9.29 12.99 -9.31
N THR A 16 -8.02 13.39 -9.40
CA THR A 16 -7.32 13.64 -10.67
C THR A 16 -7.32 12.46 -11.64
N SER A 17 -7.40 11.22 -11.16
CA SER A 17 -7.42 10.02 -12.02
C SER A 17 -8.77 9.76 -12.70
N ALA A 18 -9.86 10.24 -12.07
CA ALA A 18 -11.22 10.13 -12.61
C ALA A 18 -11.65 11.40 -13.35
N MET A 19 -10.87 12.48 -13.26
CA MET A 19 -11.12 13.70 -14.02
C MET A 19 -10.87 13.45 -15.49
N GLN A 20 -11.85 13.80 -16.32
CA GLN A 20 -11.62 13.91 -17.75
C GLN A 20 -10.62 15.03 -17.99
N GLN A 21 -9.51 14.70 -18.65
CA GLN A 21 -8.53 15.69 -19.06
C GLN A 21 -9.23 16.67 -20.01
N TYR A 22 -9.10 17.95 -19.71
CA TYR A 22 -9.76 19.00 -20.49
C TYR A 22 -9.19 18.98 -21.91
N GLU A 23 -9.98 18.52 -22.88
CA GLU A 23 -9.58 18.54 -24.30
C GLU A 23 -9.52 20.00 -24.77
N GLY A 24 -8.30 20.52 -25.00
CA GLY A 24 -8.12 21.73 -25.81
C GLY A 24 -7.36 22.91 -25.21
N LEU A 25 -6.54 22.77 -24.16
CA LEU A 25 -5.65 23.86 -23.72
C LEU A 25 -4.17 23.52 -23.90
N LYS A 26 -3.53 24.30 -24.79
CA LYS A 26 -2.09 24.33 -25.07
C LYS A 26 -1.27 25.05 -23.98
N TYR A 27 -1.94 25.57 -22.94
CA TYR A 27 -1.33 26.31 -21.82
C TYR A 27 -2.00 25.94 -20.50
N ILE A 28 -1.19 25.48 -19.56
CA ILE A 28 -1.52 25.14 -18.17
C ILE A 28 -1.17 26.40 -17.35
N ASP A 29 -2.16 27.06 -16.78
CA ASP A 29 -1.97 28.18 -15.86
C ASP A 29 -2.89 27.94 -14.66
N ASP A 30 -2.36 28.10 -13.44
CA ASP A 30 -3.04 27.79 -12.17
C ASP A 30 -4.38 28.50 -12.02
N THR A 31 -4.49 29.70 -12.61
CA THR A 31 -5.72 30.48 -12.61
C THR A 31 -6.84 29.78 -13.37
N ARG A 32 -6.56 29.29 -14.59
CA ARG A 32 -7.53 28.62 -15.46
C ARG A 32 -7.94 27.27 -14.90
N ASP A 33 -6.98 26.54 -14.33
CA ASP A 33 -7.24 25.26 -13.68
C ASP A 33 -8.15 25.42 -12.46
N SER A 34 -7.92 26.46 -11.64
CA SER A 34 -8.79 26.79 -10.50
C SER A 34 -10.22 27.13 -10.94
N PHE A 35 -10.40 27.92 -12.00
CA PHE A 35 -11.73 28.21 -12.55
C PHE A 35 -12.42 26.97 -13.11
N TRP A 36 -11.66 26.08 -13.75
CA TRP A 36 -12.18 24.83 -14.27
C TRP A 36 -12.67 23.90 -13.16
N LEU A 37 -11.87 23.73 -12.10
CA LEU A 37 -12.26 22.99 -10.89
C LEU A 37 -13.51 23.59 -10.25
N ALA A 38 -13.56 24.91 -10.08
CA ALA A 38 -14.73 25.60 -9.53
C ALA A 38 -15.98 25.40 -10.40
N LYS A 39 -15.83 25.41 -11.74
CA LYS A 39 -16.93 25.14 -12.67
C LYS A 39 -17.43 23.70 -12.55
N MET A 40 -16.53 22.72 -12.47
CA MET A 40 -16.89 21.31 -12.26
C MET A 40 -17.61 21.10 -10.92
N LEU A 41 -17.12 21.74 -9.86
CA LEU A 41 -17.73 21.69 -8.53
C LEU A 41 -19.14 22.30 -8.55
N ARG A 42 -19.29 23.49 -9.15
CA ARG A 42 -20.59 24.17 -9.31
C ARG A 42 -21.60 23.32 -10.08
N LEU A 43 -21.15 22.60 -11.10
CA LEU A 43 -21.97 21.69 -11.91
C LEU A 43 -22.23 20.34 -11.23
N LYS A 44 -21.66 20.07 -10.05
CA LYS A 44 -21.75 18.79 -9.32
C LYS A 44 -21.26 17.58 -10.13
N ILE A 45 -20.33 17.82 -11.06
CA ILE A 45 -19.69 16.79 -11.89
C ILE A 45 -18.23 16.56 -11.51
N LEU A 46 -17.71 17.29 -10.52
CA LEU A 46 -16.35 17.10 -10.04
C LEU A 46 -16.23 15.70 -9.43
N PRO A 47 -15.37 14.82 -9.97
CA PRO A 47 -15.11 13.55 -9.31
C PRO A 47 -14.29 13.84 -8.05
N GLU A 48 -14.86 13.52 -6.89
CA GLU A 48 -14.22 13.74 -5.60
C GLU A 48 -13.60 12.45 -5.05
N GLY A 49 -12.49 12.61 -4.32
CA GLY A 49 -11.81 11.58 -3.56
C GLY A 49 -12.34 11.51 -2.13
N TYR A 50 -12.26 10.33 -1.54
CA TYR A 50 -12.67 10.12 -0.16
C TYR A 50 -11.73 10.81 0.84
N ILE A 51 -12.24 11.79 1.57
CA ILE A 51 -11.53 12.42 2.69
C ILE A 51 -11.67 11.53 3.92
N TYR A 52 -10.54 10.97 4.37
CA TYR A 52 -10.52 10.05 5.50
C TYR A 52 -10.63 10.79 6.86
N PRO A 53 -11.41 10.30 7.84
CA PRO A 53 -11.57 10.94 9.15
C PRO A 53 -10.23 11.18 9.86
N LYS A 54 -10.05 12.37 10.44
CA LYS A 54 -8.78 12.82 11.01
C LYS A 54 -8.32 11.93 12.17
N GLU A 55 -9.25 11.47 12.99
CA GLU A 55 -9.03 10.71 14.23
C GLU A 55 -8.33 9.38 13.96
N THR A 56 -8.74 8.71 12.88
CA THR A 56 -8.20 7.38 12.52
C THR A 56 -7.12 7.43 11.43
N ARG A 57 -6.86 8.61 10.86
CA ARG A 57 -5.93 8.78 9.73
C ARG A 57 -4.49 8.46 10.12
N SER A 58 -4.04 8.97 11.27
CA SER A 58 -2.68 8.76 11.78
C SER A 58 -2.37 7.27 12.00
N VAL A 59 -3.31 6.52 12.59
CA VAL A 59 -3.14 5.09 12.85
C VAL A 59 -3.11 4.28 11.55
N ARG A 60 -3.94 4.64 10.57
CA ARG A 60 -3.89 4.03 9.23
C ARG A 60 -2.54 4.28 8.57
N ASP A 61 -2.04 5.52 8.62
CA ASP A 61 -0.76 5.88 8.01
C ASP A 61 0.41 5.17 8.72
N LEU A 62 0.29 4.92 10.03
CA LEU A 62 1.23 4.09 10.79
C LEU A 62 1.22 2.62 10.33
N LEU A 63 0.05 2.04 10.03
CA LEU A 63 -0.05 0.70 9.43
C LEU A 63 0.53 0.64 8.01
N ARG A 64 0.39 1.72 7.21
CA ARG A 64 1.08 1.84 5.92
C ARG A 64 2.60 1.86 6.09
N LYS A 65 3.12 2.58 7.09
CA LYS A 65 4.54 2.55 7.44
C LYS A 65 4.99 1.12 7.78
N ARG A 66 4.22 0.40 8.59
CA ARG A 66 4.50 -1.02 8.90
C ARG A 66 4.55 -1.87 7.63
N MET A 67 3.60 -1.71 6.71
CA MET A 67 3.59 -2.44 5.43
C MET A 67 4.87 -2.19 4.62
N MET A 68 5.30 -0.93 4.54
CA MET A 68 6.55 -0.55 3.88
C MET A 68 7.77 -1.23 4.52
N LEU A 69 7.87 -1.23 5.86
CA LEU A 69 8.98 -1.89 6.57
C LEU A 69 8.97 -3.42 6.34
N VAL A 70 7.79 -4.06 6.31
CA VAL A 70 7.67 -5.49 6.01
C VAL A 70 8.15 -5.81 4.59
N GLN A 71 7.85 -4.95 3.62
CA GLN A 71 8.33 -5.09 2.24
C GLN A 71 9.85 -4.95 2.16
N GLN A 72 10.43 -3.95 2.82
CA GLN A 72 11.89 -3.77 2.91
C GLN A 72 12.57 -4.98 3.54
N ARG A 73 12.05 -5.48 4.66
CA ARG A 73 12.57 -6.68 5.32
C ARG A 73 12.54 -7.89 4.38
N THR A 74 11.43 -8.05 3.65
CA THR A 74 11.30 -9.14 2.67
C THR A 74 12.33 -9.03 1.55
N ALA A 75 12.65 -7.82 1.10
CA ALA A 75 13.69 -7.60 0.10
C ALA A 75 15.08 -8.04 0.60
N HIS A 76 15.45 -7.74 1.84
CA HIS A 76 16.71 -8.22 2.44
C HIS A 76 16.73 -9.74 2.63
N ILE A 77 15.61 -10.35 3.03
CA ILE A 77 15.50 -11.82 3.10
C ILE A 77 15.73 -12.43 1.71
N LEU A 78 15.08 -11.90 0.67
CA LEU A 78 15.26 -12.38 -0.71
C LEU A 78 16.69 -12.19 -1.22
N SER A 79 17.35 -11.08 -0.85
CA SER A 79 18.76 -10.83 -1.13
C SER A 79 19.63 -11.95 -0.56
N MET A 80 19.49 -12.25 0.74
CA MET A 80 20.21 -13.35 1.39
C MET A 80 19.89 -14.71 0.76
N GLN A 81 18.61 -15.01 0.45
CA GLN A 81 18.22 -16.26 -0.22
C GLN A 81 18.93 -16.41 -1.57
N THR A 82 18.95 -15.34 -2.35
CA THR A 82 19.57 -15.31 -3.68
C THR A 82 21.08 -15.50 -3.57
N MET A 83 21.72 -14.85 -2.59
CA MET A 83 23.15 -15.00 -2.35
C MET A 83 23.54 -16.42 -1.93
N VAL A 84 22.79 -17.03 -1.01
CA VAL A 84 23.02 -18.43 -0.59
C VAL A 84 22.84 -19.39 -1.77
N ASN A 85 21.76 -19.22 -2.54
CA ASN A 85 21.48 -20.09 -3.68
C ASN A 85 22.58 -20.00 -4.76
N ARG A 86 23.07 -18.80 -5.06
CA ARG A 86 24.12 -18.58 -6.07
C ARG A 86 25.48 -19.16 -5.67
N ASN A 87 25.84 -19.09 -4.39
CA ASN A 87 27.18 -19.48 -3.93
C ASN A 87 27.25 -20.92 -3.40
N LYS A 88 26.15 -21.49 -2.90
CA LYS A 88 26.10 -22.85 -2.36
C LYS A 88 25.30 -23.84 -3.21
N GLY A 89 24.52 -23.36 -4.19
CA GLY A 89 23.66 -24.22 -5.01
C GLY A 89 22.50 -24.86 -4.24
N VAL A 90 22.26 -24.44 -2.99
CA VAL A 90 21.20 -24.99 -2.13
C VAL A 90 20.22 -23.87 -1.78
N PRO A 91 18.90 -24.05 -2.00
CA PRO A 91 17.91 -23.08 -1.59
C PRO A 91 17.79 -23.05 -0.07
N ILE A 92 17.69 -21.84 0.50
CA ILE A 92 17.42 -21.62 1.92
C ILE A 92 16.03 -20.99 2.09
N SER A 93 15.28 -21.44 3.10
CA SER A 93 13.95 -20.90 3.37
C SER A 93 14.04 -19.51 4.01
N GLY A 94 13.08 -18.63 3.70
CA GLY A 94 13.01 -17.30 4.31
C GLY A 94 12.78 -17.37 5.82
N ASP A 95 12.13 -18.42 6.32
CA ASP A 95 11.94 -18.63 7.75
C ASP A 95 13.22 -19.08 8.46
N THR A 96 14.10 -19.80 7.76
CA THR A 96 15.44 -20.09 8.25
C THR A 96 16.25 -18.80 8.38
N ILE A 97 16.25 -17.94 7.35
CA ILE A 97 17.00 -16.67 7.38
C ILE A 97 16.59 -15.77 8.54
N LYS A 98 15.29 -15.67 8.82
CA LYS A 98 14.77 -14.88 9.95
C LYS A 98 15.22 -15.38 11.32
N LYS A 99 15.68 -16.63 11.41
CA LYS A 99 16.08 -17.29 12.67
C LYS A 99 17.59 -17.45 12.81
N LEU A 100 18.36 -17.05 11.79
CA LEU A 100 19.81 -17.12 11.84
C LEU A 100 20.34 -16.26 12.99
N SER A 101 21.30 -16.80 13.70
CA SER A 101 22.17 -16.06 14.63
C SER A 101 23.31 -15.37 13.88
N ASN A 102 23.92 -14.37 14.52
CA ASN A 102 25.12 -13.72 13.97
C ASN A 102 26.24 -14.73 13.75
N GLU A 103 26.41 -15.72 14.64
CA GLU A 103 27.43 -16.76 14.47
C GLU A 103 27.17 -17.62 13.22
N GLU A 104 25.92 -17.99 12.96
CA GLU A 104 25.56 -18.76 11.76
C GLU A 104 25.75 -17.96 10.48
N VAL A 105 25.51 -16.64 10.50
CA VAL A 105 25.76 -15.75 9.35
C VAL A 105 27.26 -15.63 9.09
N MET A 106 28.07 -15.45 10.13
CA MET A 106 29.54 -15.38 10.02
C MET A 106 30.14 -16.68 9.47
N GLY A 107 29.60 -17.84 9.88
CA GLY A 107 30.02 -19.15 9.36
C GLY A 107 29.42 -19.51 7.99
N MET A 108 28.59 -18.63 7.39
CA MET A 108 27.83 -18.99 6.21
C MET A 108 28.69 -19.03 4.94
N PHE A 109 29.70 -18.18 4.81
CA PHE A 109 30.53 -18.13 3.60
C PHE A 109 32.02 -18.21 3.96
N SER A 110 32.82 -18.80 3.08
CA SER A 110 34.28 -18.79 3.22
C SER A 110 34.89 -17.47 2.75
N ASP A 111 34.22 -16.78 1.83
CA ASP A 111 34.63 -15.46 1.32
C ASP A 111 34.23 -14.34 2.30
N VAL A 112 35.18 -13.45 2.57
CA VAL A 112 35.02 -12.35 3.55
C VAL A 112 33.98 -11.33 3.08
N HIS A 113 33.93 -11.03 1.78
CA HIS A 113 32.99 -10.04 1.23
C HIS A 113 31.56 -10.56 1.22
N LEU A 114 31.36 -11.84 0.90
CA LEU A 114 30.04 -12.50 1.00
C LEU A 114 29.54 -12.54 2.44
N THR A 115 30.44 -12.83 3.39
CA THR A 115 30.11 -12.83 4.82
C THR A 115 29.70 -11.43 5.29
N MET A 116 30.46 -10.40 4.91
CA MET A 116 30.12 -9.01 5.23
C MET A 116 28.76 -8.60 4.62
N SER A 117 28.49 -8.99 3.38
CA SER A 117 27.19 -8.72 2.73
C SER A 117 26.04 -9.40 3.47
N ALA A 118 26.21 -10.66 3.88
CA ALA A 118 25.22 -11.40 4.65
C ALA A 118 24.94 -10.77 6.01
N GLN A 119 25.99 -10.29 6.67
CA GLN A 119 25.92 -9.60 7.95
C GLN A 119 25.14 -8.28 7.83
N CYS A 120 25.41 -7.49 6.80
CA CYS A 120 24.67 -6.26 6.52
C CYS A 120 23.17 -6.51 6.36
N ASP A 121 22.78 -7.50 5.54
CA ASP A 121 21.37 -7.85 5.36
C ASP A 121 20.73 -8.34 6.67
N HIS A 122 21.45 -9.17 7.44
CA HIS A 122 20.97 -9.70 8.72
C HIS A 122 20.71 -8.60 9.76
N GLU A 123 21.65 -7.67 9.92
CA GLU A 123 21.51 -6.54 10.86
C GLU A 123 20.33 -5.63 10.49
N VAL A 124 20.15 -5.36 9.18
CA VAL A 124 19.01 -4.57 8.70
C VAL A 124 17.69 -5.30 8.98
N ILE A 125 17.62 -6.61 8.74
CA ILE A 125 16.44 -7.43 9.06
C ILE A 125 16.09 -7.30 10.55
N GLU A 126 17.08 -7.38 11.44
CA GLU A 126 16.87 -7.28 12.88
C GLU A 126 16.38 -5.90 13.32
N VAL A 127 16.93 -4.83 12.76
CA VAL A 127 16.43 -3.47 13.01
C VAL A 127 14.98 -3.33 12.54
N LEU A 128 14.67 -3.81 11.33
CA LEU A 128 13.32 -3.75 10.77
C LEU A 128 12.33 -4.56 11.62
N ASN A 129 12.71 -5.74 12.11
CA ASN A 129 11.91 -6.56 13.02
C ASN A 129 11.52 -5.77 14.27
N LYS A 130 12.48 -5.11 14.92
CA LYS A 130 12.25 -4.30 16.12
C LYS A 130 11.29 -3.14 15.85
N GLN A 131 11.46 -2.43 14.72
CA GLN A 131 10.57 -1.32 14.36
C GLN A 131 9.16 -1.78 14.02
N ILE A 132 9.01 -2.89 13.28
CA ILE A 132 7.70 -3.49 12.98
C ILE A 132 6.99 -3.86 14.28
N TYR A 133 7.67 -4.54 15.20
CA TYR A 133 7.08 -4.92 16.49
C TYR A 133 6.66 -3.70 17.32
N LYS A 134 7.48 -2.64 17.36
CA LYS A 134 7.14 -1.39 18.05
C LYS A 134 5.85 -0.78 17.50
N ILE A 135 5.69 -0.76 16.17
CA ILE A 135 4.48 -0.26 15.52
C ILE A 135 3.27 -1.15 15.85
N GLU A 136 3.40 -2.47 15.71
CA GLU A 136 2.31 -3.41 15.98
C GLU A 136 1.79 -3.26 17.42
N LYS A 137 2.71 -3.13 18.39
CA LYS A 137 2.36 -2.91 19.80
C LYS A 137 1.64 -1.57 20.04
N ALA A 138 1.99 -0.53 19.30
CA ALA A 138 1.31 0.76 19.40
C ALA A 138 -0.12 0.65 18.83
N VAL A 139 -0.28 0.06 17.65
CA VAL A 139 -1.59 -0.07 17.00
C VAL A 139 -2.56 -0.92 17.82
N LEU A 140 -2.10 -2.05 18.38
CA LEU A 140 -2.94 -2.93 19.20
C LEU A 140 -3.48 -2.26 20.48
N LYS A 141 -2.83 -1.19 20.97
CA LYS A 141 -3.31 -0.43 22.12
C LYS A 141 -4.39 0.58 21.75
N GLU A 142 -4.30 1.17 20.56
CA GLU A 142 -5.15 2.29 20.14
C GLU A 142 -6.41 1.83 19.39
N VAL A 143 -6.32 0.75 18.61
CA VAL A 143 -7.39 0.32 17.72
C VAL A 143 -7.88 -1.06 18.07
N LYS A 144 -9.21 -1.21 18.10
CA LYS A 144 -9.89 -2.51 18.22
C LYS A 144 -10.62 -2.83 16.94
N LEU A 145 -10.56 -4.10 16.55
CA LEU A 145 -11.23 -4.57 15.35
C LEU A 145 -12.76 -4.48 15.51
N LYS A 146 -13.41 -3.73 14.61
CA LYS A 146 -14.87 -3.61 14.58
C LYS A 146 -15.53 -4.97 14.32
N LYS A 147 -16.73 -5.18 14.88
CA LYS A 147 -17.48 -6.46 14.76
C LYS A 147 -17.55 -7.02 13.33
N PRO A 148 -17.83 -6.23 12.27
CA PRO A 148 -17.91 -6.75 10.91
C PRO A 148 -16.60 -7.37 10.41
N TYR A 149 -15.47 -6.81 10.84
CA TYR A 149 -14.14 -7.22 10.38
C TYR A 149 -13.57 -8.41 11.17
N LYS A 150 -14.18 -8.80 12.29
CA LYS A 150 -13.75 -10.00 13.05
C LYS A 150 -13.83 -11.28 12.22
N LYS A 151 -14.72 -11.35 11.23
CA LYS A 151 -14.80 -12.50 10.32
C LYS A 151 -13.53 -12.69 9.48
N LEU A 152 -12.75 -11.62 9.26
CA LEU A 152 -11.47 -11.72 8.54
C LEU A 152 -10.47 -12.63 9.25
N LEU A 153 -10.52 -12.74 10.58
CA LEU A 153 -9.63 -13.61 11.36
C LEU A 153 -9.86 -15.10 11.10
N LYS A 154 -10.98 -15.47 10.46
CA LYS A 154 -11.25 -16.86 10.04
C LYS A 154 -10.55 -17.23 8.73
N VAL A 155 -10.05 -16.24 7.99
CA VAL A 155 -9.35 -16.45 6.73
C VAL A 155 -7.90 -16.83 7.02
N PRO A 156 -7.40 -17.97 6.51
CA PRO A 156 -6.00 -18.35 6.67
C PRO A 156 -5.04 -17.24 6.24
N GLY A 157 -4.06 -16.92 7.08
CA GLY A 157 -3.07 -15.87 6.81
C GLY A 157 -3.48 -14.45 7.21
N ILE A 158 -4.73 -14.20 7.61
CA ILE A 158 -5.16 -12.88 8.11
C ILE A 158 -5.17 -12.86 9.63
N GLY A 159 -4.10 -12.30 10.20
CA GLY A 159 -4.01 -11.99 11.63
C GLY A 159 -4.66 -10.66 12.01
N GLU A 160 -4.67 -10.34 13.30
CA GLU A 160 -5.31 -9.13 13.85
C GLU A 160 -4.77 -7.83 13.25
N ILE A 161 -3.44 -7.70 13.12
CA ILE A 161 -2.81 -6.54 12.49
C ILE A 161 -3.28 -6.37 11.03
N LEU A 162 -3.31 -7.43 10.24
CA LEU A 162 -3.74 -7.37 8.84
C LEU A 162 -5.24 -7.06 8.75
N ALA A 163 -6.06 -7.63 9.61
CA ALA A 163 -7.48 -7.32 9.67
C ALA A 163 -7.73 -5.84 10.02
N MET A 164 -6.95 -5.27 10.95
CA MET A 164 -7.00 -3.84 11.27
C MET A 164 -6.51 -2.97 10.11
N THR A 165 -5.46 -3.38 9.39
CA THR A 165 -5.02 -2.69 8.17
C THR A 165 -6.12 -2.65 7.13
N ILE A 166 -6.77 -3.79 6.84
CA ILE A 166 -7.89 -3.85 5.90
C ILE A 166 -9.01 -2.91 6.37
N MET A 167 -9.42 -3.00 7.63
CA MET A 167 -10.48 -2.16 8.20
C MET A 167 -10.18 -0.66 8.05
N LEU A 168 -8.94 -0.24 8.36
CA LEU A 168 -8.56 1.17 8.28
C LEU A 168 -8.38 1.63 6.82
N GLU A 169 -7.90 0.79 5.91
CA GLU A 169 -7.82 1.15 4.48
C GLU A 169 -9.21 1.26 3.83
N THR A 170 -10.14 0.37 4.21
CA THR A 170 -11.53 0.44 3.75
C THR A 170 -12.18 1.75 4.19
N GLY A 171 -12.00 2.17 5.46
CA GLY A 171 -12.72 3.33 6.02
C GLY A 171 -14.23 3.06 6.11
N ASN A 172 -15.07 4.01 5.69
CA ASN A 172 -16.49 3.72 5.51
C ASN A 172 -16.70 2.80 4.29
N ILE A 173 -17.26 1.61 4.49
CA ILE A 173 -17.54 0.65 3.42
C ILE A 173 -18.59 1.17 2.43
N GLU A 174 -19.52 2.04 2.87
CA GLU A 174 -20.58 2.61 2.04
C GLU A 174 -20.06 3.58 0.96
N ARG A 175 -18.77 3.96 1.02
CA ARG A 175 -18.13 4.76 -0.04
C ARG A 175 -18.00 4.01 -1.37
N PHE A 176 -18.23 2.69 -1.37
CA PHE A 176 -18.23 1.85 -2.55
C PHE A 176 -19.66 1.46 -2.89
N SER A 177 -20.11 1.77 -4.11
CA SER A 177 -21.47 1.47 -4.58
C SER A 177 -21.77 -0.03 -4.62
N ASP A 178 -20.74 -0.83 -4.90
CA ASP A 178 -20.85 -2.27 -5.09
C ASP A 178 -19.51 -2.97 -4.80
N VAL A 179 -19.55 -4.31 -4.78
CA VAL A 179 -18.40 -5.17 -4.52
C VAL A 179 -17.33 -5.05 -5.61
N GLY A 180 -17.72 -4.73 -6.86
CA GLY A 180 -16.81 -4.50 -7.97
C GLY A 180 -15.95 -3.26 -7.77
N MET A 181 -16.54 -2.15 -7.33
CA MET A 181 -15.80 -0.92 -7.00
C MET A 181 -14.82 -1.12 -5.83
N TYR A 182 -15.22 -1.88 -4.80
CA TYR A 182 -14.31 -2.24 -3.71
C TYR A 182 -13.16 -3.15 -4.19
N SER A 183 -13.47 -4.14 -5.03
CA SER A 183 -12.46 -5.06 -5.58
C SER A 183 -11.49 -4.34 -6.53
N SER A 184 -11.99 -3.37 -7.31
CA SER A 184 -11.19 -2.47 -8.14
C SER A 184 -10.25 -1.60 -7.30
N TYR A 185 -10.77 -1.00 -6.22
CA TYR A 185 -9.96 -0.24 -5.27
C TYR A 185 -8.83 -1.08 -4.65
N CYS A 186 -9.13 -2.32 -4.29
CA CYS A 186 -8.14 -3.28 -3.77
C CYS A 186 -7.18 -3.83 -4.84
N ARG A 187 -7.36 -3.46 -6.11
CA ARG A 187 -6.64 -3.99 -7.29
C ARG A 187 -6.77 -5.51 -7.45
N CYS A 188 -7.92 -6.06 -7.06
CA CYS A 188 -8.23 -7.49 -7.15
C CYS A 188 -8.99 -7.87 -8.44
N VAL A 189 -9.17 -6.94 -9.37
CA VAL A 189 -9.78 -7.18 -10.68
C VAL A 189 -8.80 -6.84 -11.79
N SER A 190 -8.79 -7.64 -12.86
CA SER A 190 -7.94 -7.38 -14.02
C SER A 190 -8.37 -6.10 -14.74
N ALA A 191 -7.45 -5.15 -14.91
CA ALA A 191 -7.66 -3.95 -15.72
C ALA A 191 -7.61 -4.30 -17.22
N LYS A 192 -8.60 -5.05 -17.73
CA LYS A 192 -8.72 -5.30 -19.18
C LYS A 192 -9.42 -4.11 -19.83
N ASN A 193 -8.63 -3.16 -20.30
CA ASN A 193 -9.09 -2.14 -21.26
C ASN A 193 -9.25 -2.81 -22.62
N TYR A 194 -10.43 -3.34 -22.94
CA TYR A 194 -10.76 -3.70 -24.32
C TYR A 194 -10.84 -2.40 -25.13
N ARG A 195 -9.73 -2.03 -25.80
CA ARG A 195 -9.83 -1.14 -26.96
C ARG A 195 -10.66 -1.90 -28.00
N MET A 196 -11.92 -1.52 -28.18
CA MET A 196 -12.68 -1.93 -29.36
C MET A 196 -11.99 -1.32 -30.59
N VAL A 197 -11.01 -2.04 -31.14
CA VAL A 197 -10.62 -1.82 -32.53
C VAL A 197 -11.81 -2.30 -33.34
N ARG A 198 -12.58 -1.38 -33.92
CA ARG A 198 -13.54 -1.70 -34.98
C ARG A 198 -12.76 -2.40 -36.08
N ALA A 199 -12.80 -3.73 -36.11
CA ALA A 199 -12.36 -4.50 -37.25
C ALA A 199 -13.25 -4.06 -38.42
N LYS A 200 -12.66 -3.36 -39.40
CA LYS A 200 -13.28 -3.17 -40.70
C LYS A 200 -13.43 -4.56 -41.31
N GLU A 201 -14.66 -5.06 -41.34
CA GLU A 201 -15.04 -6.17 -42.18
C GLU A 201 -14.66 -5.81 -43.63
N ARG A 202 -13.65 -6.50 -44.18
CA ARG A 202 -13.55 -6.67 -45.62
C ARG A 202 -14.56 -7.76 -45.98
N LYS A 203 -15.67 -7.34 -46.57
CA LYS A 203 -16.55 -8.25 -47.32
C LYS A 203 -15.81 -8.78 -48.56
N PRO A 204 -16.13 -10.01 -48.98
CA PRO A 204 -15.40 -10.75 -50.02
C PRO A 204 -15.40 -10.06 -51.38
#